data_AF-A0A2T0LR52-F1
#
_entry.id   AF-A0A2T0LR52-F1
#
_cell.length_a   1.000
_cell.length_b   1.000
_cell.length_c   1.000
_cell.angle_alpha   90.00
_cell.angle_beta   90.00
_cell.angle_gamma   90.00
#
_symmetry.space_group_name_H-M   'P 1'
#
loop_
_entity.id
_entity.type
_entity.pdbx_description
1 polymer ?
#
loop_
_entity_poly.entity_id
_entity_poly.type
_entity_poly.pdbx_seq_one_letter_code
_entity_poly.pdbx_strand_id
1 'polypeptide(L)'
;MTEVPDVVGLGAEDACEIVRRAGLVPFGPEGADAPTSGVVTGQRPVGAAGAEEGAPVYLWTNRGKDLAGDLVGPTPVESADLDPV
;
A
#
# COMPACT_ATOMS: atom_id res chain seq x y z
N MET A 1 -4.06 9.29 -18.48
CA MET A 1 -2.85 8.69 -17.88
C MET A 1 -2.97 8.88 -16.39
N THR A 2 -2.86 7.80 -15.64
CA THR A 2 -2.80 7.83 -14.18
C THR A 2 -1.35 7.71 -13.75
N GLU A 3 -0.99 8.32 -12.64
CA GLU A 3 0.34 8.19 -12.06
C GLU A 3 0.40 6.92 -11.21
N VAL A 4 1.49 6.16 -11.35
CA VAL A 4 1.70 4.97 -10.52
C VAL A 4 2.08 5.44 -9.11
N PRO A 5 1.30 5.08 -8.07
CA PRO A 5 1.64 5.42 -6.71
C PRO A 5 2.90 4.67 -6.27
N ASP A 6 3.73 5.33 -5.47
CA ASP A 6 4.85 4.68 -4.79
C ASP A 6 4.34 4.03 -3.51
N VAL A 7 4.36 2.69 -3.47
CA VAL A 7 3.87 1.88 -2.36
C VAL A 7 4.97 1.02 -1.74
N VAL A 8 6.22 1.24 -2.13
CA VAL A 8 7.39 0.59 -1.53
C VAL A 8 7.53 1.04 -0.08
N GLY A 9 7.68 0.09 0.84
CA GLY A 9 7.72 0.31 2.27
C GLY A 9 6.35 0.29 2.96
N LEU A 10 5.25 0.22 2.21
CA LEU A 10 3.90 0.08 2.77
C LEU A 10 3.54 -1.39 3.02
N GLY A 11 2.52 -1.60 3.86
CA GLY A 11 1.86 -2.89 4.01
C GLY A 11 1.22 -3.33 2.70
N ALA A 12 1.25 -4.63 2.40
CA ALA A 12 0.74 -5.18 1.15
C ALA A 12 -0.76 -4.87 0.92
N GLU A 13 -1.57 -4.87 1.98
CA GLU A 13 -2.99 -4.48 1.93
C GLU A 13 -3.17 -3.01 1.55
N ASP A 14 -2.55 -2.09 2.29
CA ASP A 14 -2.59 -0.65 2.00
C ASP A 14 -2.09 -0.35 0.60
N ALA A 15 -0.96 -0.96 0.21
CA ALA A 15 -0.38 -0.83 -1.12
C ALA A 15 -1.37 -1.24 -2.21
N CYS A 16 -2.03 -2.39 -2.05
CA CYS A 16 -3.06 -2.84 -2.99
C CYS A 16 -4.25 -1.88 -3.04
N GLU A 17 -4.68 -1.33 -1.91
CA GLU A 17 -5.78 -0.37 -1.89
C GLU A 17 -5.42 0.93 -2.61
N ILE A 18 -4.22 1.46 -2.39
CA ILE A 18 -3.72 2.67 -3.04
C ILE A 18 -3.63 2.46 -4.55
N VAL A 19 -3.08 1.33 -5.01
CA VAL A 19 -3.00 0.99 -6.43
C VAL A 19 -4.40 0.90 -7.07
N ARG A 20 -5.36 0.25 -6.40
CA ARG A 20 -6.76 0.19 -6.88
C ARG A 20 -7.42 1.57 -6.92
N ARG A 21 -7.17 2.42 -5.92
CA ARG A 21 -7.68 3.80 -5.87
C ARG A 21 -7.11 4.68 -6.99
N ALA A 22 -5.88 4.41 -7.42
CA ALA A 22 -5.27 5.07 -8.57
C ALA A 22 -5.80 4.57 -9.94
N GLY A 23 -6.74 3.61 -9.94
CA GLY A 23 -7.28 3.01 -11.16
C GLY A 23 -6.35 1.97 -11.79
N LEU A 24 -5.44 1.38 -11.01
CA LEU A 24 -4.47 0.38 -11.44
C LEU A 24 -4.78 -0.99 -10.83
N VAL A 25 -4.19 -2.05 -11.38
CA VAL A 25 -4.46 -3.43 -10.94
C VAL A 25 -3.22 -4.02 -10.25
N PRO A 26 -3.23 -4.25 -8.93
CA PRO A 26 -2.11 -4.87 -8.25
C PRO A 26 -2.02 -6.36 -8.59
N PHE A 27 -0.82 -6.84 -8.85
CA PHE A 27 -0.47 -8.25 -9.06
C PHE A 27 0.75 -8.63 -8.25
N GLY A 28 0.86 -9.89 -7.86
CA GLY A 28 2.08 -10.47 -7.33
C GLY A 28 3.14 -10.71 -8.41
N PRO A 29 4.36 -11.10 -8.02
CA PRO A 29 5.43 -11.40 -8.96
C PRO A 29 5.00 -12.49 -9.95
N GLU A 30 5.49 -12.41 -11.18
CA GLU A 30 5.20 -13.38 -12.26
C GLU A 30 3.71 -13.49 -12.64
N GLY A 31 2.88 -12.50 -12.27
CA GLY A 31 1.44 -12.51 -12.53
C GLY A 31 0.63 -13.33 -11.52
N ALA A 32 1.22 -13.64 -10.36
CA ALA A 32 0.48 -14.18 -9.23
C ALA A 32 -0.57 -13.19 -8.71
N ASP A 33 -1.49 -13.67 -7.86
CA ASP A 33 -2.43 -12.80 -7.16
C ASP A 33 -1.74 -11.72 -6.32
N ALA A 34 -2.43 -10.60 -6.16
CA ALA A 34 -1.95 -9.46 -5.41
C ALA A 34 -1.57 -9.87 -3.97
N PRO A 35 -0.39 -9.47 -3.47
CA PRO A 35 0.00 -9.82 -2.11
C PRO A 35 -0.89 -9.08 -1.11
N THR A 36 -1.39 -9.81 -0.12
CA THR A 36 -2.25 -9.28 0.95
C THR A 36 -1.56 -9.21 2.31
N SER A 37 -0.30 -9.66 2.43
CA SER A 37 0.45 -9.57 3.68
C SER A 37 1.94 -9.38 3.46
N GLY A 38 2.61 -8.82 4.47
CA GLY A 38 4.02 -8.42 4.42
C GLY A 38 4.21 -6.97 3.99
N VAL A 39 5.47 -6.57 3.87
CA VAL A 39 5.86 -5.21 3.46
C VAL A 39 6.29 -5.24 2.00
N VAL A 40 5.79 -4.30 1.19
CA VAL A 40 6.23 -4.13 -0.20
C VAL A 40 7.69 -3.71 -0.21
N THR A 41 8.56 -4.58 -0.71
CA THR A 41 9.98 -4.31 -0.88
C THR A 41 10.32 -3.83 -2.29
N GLY A 42 9.39 -3.96 -3.24
CA GLY A 42 9.58 -3.47 -4.59
C GLY A 42 8.29 -3.46 -5.38
N GLN A 43 8.26 -2.61 -6.42
CA GLN A 43 7.14 -2.52 -7.35
C GLN A 43 7.63 -2.35 -8.81
N ARG A 44 6.81 -2.77 -9.77
CA ARG A 44 6.93 -2.39 -11.19
C ARG A 44 5.56 -2.12 -11.80
N PRO A 45 5.37 -1.01 -12.53
CA PRO A 45 6.30 0.11 -12.75
C PRO A 45 6.70 0.84 -11.47
N VAL A 46 7.82 1.57 -11.50
CA VAL A 46 8.27 2.39 -10.36
C VAL A 46 7.26 3.52 -10.09
N GLY A 47 7.16 3.97 -8.84
CA GLY A 47 6.34 5.11 -8.47
C GLY A 47 6.64 6.35 -9.31
N ALA A 48 5.63 7.19 -9.51
CA ALA A 48 5.65 8.36 -10.39
C ALA A 48 5.87 8.06 -11.89
N ALA A 49 5.91 6.78 -12.30
CA ALA A 49 5.80 6.43 -13.71
C ALA A 49 4.38 6.73 -14.22
N GLY A 50 4.26 7.21 -15.45
CA GLY A 50 2.97 7.29 -16.12
C GLY A 50 2.51 5.90 -16.54
N ALA A 51 1.28 5.53 -16.16
CA ALA A 51 0.64 4.29 -16.59
C ALA A 51 -0.73 4.56 -17.24
N GLU A 52 -1.14 3.61 -18.06
CA GLU A 52 -2.51 3.55 -18.56
C GLU A 52 -3.43 3.10 -17.42
N GLU A 53 -4.67 3.62 -17.43
CA GLU A 53 -5.68 3.18 -16.47
C GLU A 53 -5.96 1.68 -16.69
N GLY A 54 -6.02 0.90 -15.60
CA GLY A 54 -6.12 -0.55 -15.65
C GLY A 54 -4.80 -1.29 -15.89
N ALA A 55 -3.66 -0.60 -15.94
CA ALA A 55 -2.36 -1.26 -16.10
C ALA A 55 -2.00 -2.13 -14.88
N PRO A 56 -1.33 -3.28 -15.10
CA PRO A 56 -0.89 -4.15 -14.01
C PRO A 56 0.34 -3.57 -13.29
N VAL A 57 0.29 -3.56 -11.96
CA VAL A 57 1.39 -3.17 -11.07
C VAL A 57 1.84 -4.40 -10.28
N TYR A 58 3.03 -4.88 -10.57
CA TYR A 58 3.65 -6.03 -9.92
C TYR A 58 4.28 -5.60 -8.59
N LEU A 59 3.87 -6.20 -7.49
CA LEU A 59 4.32 -5.92 -6.13
C LEU A 59 5.11 -7.10 -5.58
N TRP A 60 6.33 -6.84 -5.12
CA TRP A 60 7.15 -7.78 -4.37
C TRP A 60 7.04 -7.47 -2.89
N THR A 61 6.57 -8.43 -2.11
CA THR A 61 6.45 -8.29 -0.66
C THR A 61 7.38 -9.23 0.07
N ASN A 62 8.04 -8.74 1.10
CA ASN A 62 8.80 -9.56 2.01
C ASN A 62 7.95 -9.89 3.25
N ARG A 63 7.70 -11.18 3.47
CA ARG A 63 7.09 -11.71 4.70
C ARG A 63 8.18 -11.90 5.76
N GLY A 64 8.94 -10.83 6.04
CA GLY A 64 9.83 -10.82 7.19
C GLY A 64 8.98 -10.66 8.44
N LYS A 65 8.77 -11.74 9.20
CA LYS A 65 8.08 -11.81 10.52
C LYS A 65 7.14 -10.64 10.79
N ASP A 66 5.85 -10.83 10.56
CA ASP A 66 4.72 -10.12 11.19
C ASP A 66 5.11 -9.41 12.51
N LEU A 67 5.58 -8.17 12.44
CA LEU A 67 5.85 -7.30 13.59
C LEU A 67 5.54 -5.82 13.27
N ALA A 68 4.83 -5.55 12.17
CA ALA A 68 4.42 -4.20 11.79
C ALA A 68 2.89 -4.05 11.68
N GLY A 69 2.12 -5.02 12.20
CA GLY A 69 0.66 -4.90 12.30
C GLY A 69 0.17 -4.03 13.47
N ASP A 70 1.08 -3.36 14.20
CA ASP A 70 0.72 -2.63 15.43
C ASP A 70 0.96 -1.11 15.37
N LEU A 71 1.52 -0.55 14.29
CA LEU A 71 1.80 0.88 14.24
C LEU A 71 1.08 1.57 13.07
N VAL A 72 0.07 2.36 13.44
CA VAL A 72 -0.62 3.38 12.64
C VAL A 72 -1.85 2.88 11.87
N GLY A 73 -2.91 2.54 12.61
CA GLY A 73 -4.14 3.29 12.35
C GLY A 73 -3.93 4.68 12.96
N PRO A 74 -4.19 5.80 12.26
CA PRO A 74 -4.21 7.09 12.94
C PRO A 74 -5.29 6.97 14.02
N THR A 75 -4.88 6.92 15.29
CA THR A 75 -5.80 7.33 16.33
C THR A 75 -6.27 8.72 15.92
N PRO A 76 -7.58 8.98 15.78
CA PRO A 76 -8.04 10.34 15.91
C PRO A 76 -7.47 10.78 17.25
N VAL A 77 -6.55 11.73 17.19
CA VAL A 77 -6.20 12.58 18.33
C VAL A 77 -7.49 13.32 18.68
N GLU A 78 -8.41 12.64 19.37
CA GLU A 78 -9.49 13.32 20.05
C GLU A 78 -8.79 14.09 21.16
N SER A 79 -8.64 15.36 20.84
CA SER A 79 -7.89 16.35 21.58
C SER A 79 -8.42 16.37 23.00
N ALA A 80 -7.52 16.43 23.96
CA ALA A 80 -7.87 16.79 25.32
C ALA A 80 -8.69 18.09 25.29
N ASP A 81 -9.88 18.07 25.88
CA ASP A 81 -10.48 19.27 26.46
C ASP A 81 -10.99 18.93 27.86
N LEU A 82 -10.26 19.50 28.82
CA LEU A 82 -10.42 19.68 30.26
C LEU A 82 -11.62 19.05 31.03
N ASP A 83 -11.26 18.52 32.21
CA ASP A 83 -12.04 18.35 33.46
C ASP A 83 -12.95 19.57 33.85
N PRO A 84 -13.61 19.57 35.03
CA PRO A 84 -14.86 18.91 35.46
C PRO A 84 -15.89 19.95 35.99
N VAL A 85 -17.09 19.54 36.45
CA VAL A 85 -17.85 20.26 37.49
C VAL A 85 -18.73 19.32 38.31
#